data_AF-A0A5N7ZKX9-F1
#
_entry.id   AF-A0A5N7ZKX9-F1
#
_cell.length_a   1.000
_cell.length_b   1.000
_cell.length_c   1.000
_cell.angle_alpha   90.00
_cell.angle_beta   90.00
_cell.angle_gamma   90.00
#
_symmetry.space_group_name_H-M   'P 1'
#
loop_
_entity.id
_entity.type
_entity.pdbx_description
1 polymer ?
#
loop_
_entity_poly.entity_id
_entity_poly.type
_entity_poly.pdbx_seq_one_letter_code
_entity_poly.pdbx_strand_id
1 'polypeptide(L)'
;EDVPFIIGKFTPQALHLRIVPTGQQPATQYKVSYVQYMGTGTLENESGFFLGQNIDYDLSDRTFILKYTSYTDTEHFFEITVKDNFGNIKKQKVKFMPENEVAQGK
;
A
#
# COMPACT_ATOMS: atom_id res chain seq x y z
N GLU A 1 -14.53 -14.69 -3.79
CA GLU A 1 -13.24 -14.71 -4.50
C GLU A 1 -12.66 -13.31 -4.42
N ASP A 2 -11.45 -13.17 -3.87
CA ASP A 2 -10.72 -11.89 -3.93
C ASP A 2 -10.29 -11.70 -5.38
N VAL A 3 -10.93 -10.74 -6.08
CA VAL A 3 -10.56 -10.38 -7.44
C VAL A 3 -9.14 -9.82 -7.40
N PRO A 4 -8.18 -10.36 -8.17
CA PRO A 4 -6.83 -9.83 -8.17
C PRO A 4 -6.85 -8.40 -8.71
N PHE A 5 -6.17 -7.49 -8.00
CA PHE A 5 -5.98 -6.15 -8.52
C PHE A 5 -5.04 -6.23 -9.72
N ILE A 6 -5.46 -5.66 -10.86
CA ILE A 6 -4.67 -5.64 -12.08
C ILE A 6 -3.89 -4.32 -12.12
N ILE A 7 -2.62 -4.37 -12.52
CA ILE A 7 -1.81 -3.17 -12.69
C ILE A 7 -1.10 -3.17 -14.05
N GLY A 8 -1.17 -2.03 -14.73
CA GLY A 8 -0.40 -1.73 -15.92
C GLY A 8 0.94 -1.09 -15.55
N LYS A 9 1.99 -1.37 -16.31
CA LYS A 9 3.31 -0.76 -16.11
C LYS A 9 3.25 0.75 -16.21
N PHE A 10 3.96 1.44 -15.32
CA PHE A 10 4.01 2.90 -15.22
C PHE A 10 2.66 3.57 -14.98
N THR A 11 1.64 2.79 -14.62
CA THR A 11 0.30 3.31 -14.32
C THR A 11 0.12 3.32 -12.80
N PRO A 12 -0.02 4.50 -12.17
CA PRO A 12 -0.23 4.59 -10.73
C PRO A 12 -1.59 4.00 -10.35
N GLN A 13 -1.60 3.05 -9.42
CA GLN A 13 -2.81 2.52 -8.81
C GLN A 13 -2.99 3.11 -7.41
N ALA A 14 -4.10 3.81 -7.20
CA ALA A 14 -4.47 4.36 -5.89
C ALA A 14 -5.04 3.27 -4.98
N LEU A 15 -4.53 3.23 -3.75
CA LEU A 15 -5.01 2.40 -2.65
C LEU A 15 -5.61 3.32 -1.60
N HIS A 16 -6.93 3.18 -1.37
CA HIS A 16 -7.64 3.95 -0.37
C HIS A 16 -7.66 3.16 0.94
N LEU A 17 -6.96 3.66 1.95
CA LEU A 17 -6.83 2.99 3.24
C LEU A 17 -7.56 3.76 4.33
N ARG A 18 -8.16 3.01 5.26
CA ARG A 18 -8.81 3.55 6.45
C ARG A 18 -8.41 2.76 7.68
N ILE A 19 -7.93 3.46 8.70
CA ILE A 19 -7.68 2.92 10.04
C ILE A 19 -9.00 2.91 10.80
N VAL A 20 -9.43 1.73 11.24
CA VAL A 20 -10.63 1.55 12.07
C VAL A 20 -10.19 1.16 13.49
N PRO A 21 -10.16 2.11 14.44
CA PRO A 21 -9.81 1.80 15.82
C PRO A 21 -10.91 0.96 16.49
N THR A 22 -10.52 0.00 17.31
CA THR A 22 -11.44 -0.88 18.06
C THR A 22 -11.97 -0.26 19.36
N GLY A 23 -11.58 0.98 19.68
CA GLY A 23 -12.01 1.68 20.89
C GLY A 23 -11.87 3.20 20.77
N GLN A 24 -12.31 3.91 21.81
CA GLN A 24 -12.16 5.37 21.91
C GLN A 24 -10.77 5.70 22.44
N GLN A 25 -9.78 5.73 21.56
CA GLN A 25 -8.48 6.33 21.87
C GLN A 25 -8.42 7.74 21.26
N PRO A 26 -8.69 8.79 22.06
CA PRO A 26 -8.37 10.15 21.66
C PRO A 26 -6.85 10.31 21.61
N ALA A 27 -6.34 10.95 20.55
CA ALA A 27 -4.92 11.27 20.33
C ALA A 27 -3.95 10.11 20.00
N THR A 28 -4.41 9.05 19.32
CA THR A 28 -3.49 8.06 18.72
C THR A 28 -2.76 8.64 17.51
N GLN A 29 -1.42 8.60 17.52
CA GLN A 29 -0.58 8.92 16.37
C GLN A 29 -0.31 7.63 15.59
N TYR A 30 -0.37 7.70 14.27
CA TYR A 30 -0.11 6.56 13.41
C TYR A 30 1.08 6.83 12.49
N LYS A 31 1.86 5.79 12.25
CA LYS A 31 2.92 5.78 11.24
C LYS A 31 2.65 4.68 10.24
N VAL A 32 3.01 4.93 8.98
CA VAL A 32 2.96 3.97 7.89
C VAL A 32 4.35 3.69 7.37
N SER A 33 4.60 2.43 7.05
CA SER A 33 5.77 1.97 6.29
C SER A 33 5.34 0.88 5.32
N TYR A 34 6.21 0.52 4.38
CA TYR A 34 5.97 -0.61 3.49
C TYR A 34 7.26 -1.36 3.20
N VAL A 35 7.12 -2.61 2.79
CA VAL A 35 8.20 -3.45 2.28
C VAL A 35 7.73 -4.16 1.02
N GLN A 36 8.54 -4.14 -0.02
CA GLN A 36 8.25 -4.81 -1.28
C GLN A 36 8.98 -6.15 -1.33
N TYR A 37 8.24 -7.20 -1.66
CA TYR A 37 8.76 -8.57 -1.76
C TYR A 37 8.95 -9.02 -3.20
N MET A 38 8.05 -8.61 -4.11
CA MET A 38 8.08 -8.99 -5.53
C MET A 38 7.76 -7.81 -6.43
N GLY A 39 8.30 -7.84 -7.65
CA GLY A 39 8.20 -6.76 -8.62
C GLY A 39 9.12 -5.57 -8.29
N THR A 40 9.17 -4.60 -9.20
CA THR A 40 9.87 -3.32 -8.98
C THR A 40 8.89 -2.16 -9.14
N GLY A 41 8.81 -1.25 -8.17
CA GLY A 41 7.87 -0.14 -8.18
C GLY A 41 8.11 0.81 -7.01
N THR A 42 7.34 1.90 -6.99
CA THR A 42 7.39 2.93 -5.95
C THR A 42 6.04 3.11 -5.30
N LEU A 43 6.07 3.57 -4.05
CA LEU A 43 4.89 3.96 -3.29
C LEU A 43 4.98 5.44 -2.93
N GLU A 44 3.94 6.19 -3.24
CA GLU A 44 3.83 7.62 -2.96
C GLU A 44 2.61 7.89 -2.09
N ASN A 45 2.65 8.94 -1.26
CA ASN A 45 1.44 9.43 -0.59
C ASN A 45 0.59 10.28 -1.56
N GLU A 46 -0.55 10.76 -1.07
CA GLU A 46 -1.47 11.60 -1.86
C GLU A 46 -0.82 12.88 -2.40
N SER A 47 0.17 13.44 -1.67
CA SER A 47 0.94 14.63 -2.04
C SER A 47 2.06 14.37 -3.05
N GLY A 48 2.29 13.12 -3.46
CA GLY A 48 3.38 12.75 -4.37
C GLY A 48 4.75 12.60 -3.69
N PHE A 49 4.78 12.53 -2.36
CA PHE A 49 6.02 12.24 -1.63
C PHE A 49 6.31 10.73 -1.69
N PHE A 50 7.53 10.37 -2.09
CA PHE A 50 7.97 8.98 -2.18
C PHE A 50 8.29 8.38 -0.81
N LEU A 51 7.69 7.22 -0.53
CA LEU A 51 8.01 6.44 0.65
C LEU A 51 9.19 5.52 0.34
N GLY A 52 10.21 5.56 1.19
CA GLY A 52 11.27 4.56 1.22
C GLY A 52 10.82 3.27 1.90
N GLN A 53 11.33 2.13 1.43
CA GLN A 53 11.02 0.83 2.03
C GLN A 53 11.56 0.74 3.46
N ASN A 54 10.79 0.15 4.37
CA ASN A 54 11.10 0.00 5.80
C ASN A 54 11.40 1.32 6.54
N ILE A 55 10.93 2.46 6.00
CA ILE A 55 10.99 3.77 6.68
C ILE A 55 9.58 4.13 7.15
N ASP A 56 9.47 4.62 8.38
CA ASP A 56 8.20 5.06 8.95
C ASP A 56 7.92 6.52 8.64
N TYR A 57 6.69 6.79 8.20
CA TYR A 57 6.18 8.12 7.90
C TYR A 57 4.94 8.41 8.75
N ASP A 58 4.85 9.61 9.31
CA ASP A 58 3.68 10.02 10.09
C ASP A 58 2.43 10.15 9.20
N LEU A 59 1.30 9.67 9.71
CA LEU A 59 -0.01 9.86 9.10
C LEU A 59 -0.74 11.00 9.80
N SER A 60 -1.13 12.01 9.03
CA SER A 60 -1.95 13.12 9.52
C SER A 60 -3.41 12.71 9.76
N ASP A 61 -3.91 11.73 9.00
CA ASP A 61 -5.30 11.31 9.01
C ASP A 61 -5.45 9.79 9.09
N ARG A 62 -6.62 9.35 9.59
CA ARG A 62 -6.99 7.93 9.64
C ARG A 62 -7.44 7.38 8.29
N THR A 63 -7.70 8.25 7.32
CA THR A 63 -8.02 7.89 5.94
C THR A 63 -6.96 8.54 5.07
N PHE A 64 -6.30 7.75 4.25
CA PHE A 64 -5.20 8.22 3.41
C PHE A 64 -5.10 7.39 2.14
N ILE A 65 -4.42 7.94 1.14
CA ILE A 65 -4.21 7.30 -0.15
C ILE A 65 -2.73 7.02 -0.33
N LEU A 66 -2.40 5.79 -0.74
CA LEU A 66 -1.08 5.44 -1.24
C LEU A 66 -1.19 5.12 -2.73
N LYS A 67 -0.31 5.69 -3.55
CA LYS A 67 -0.26 5.44 -5.00
C LYS A 67 0.92 4.52 -5.27
N TYR A 68 0.64 3.34 -5.80
CA TYR A 68 1.68 2.38 -6.22
C TYR A 68 1.88 2.46 -7.72
N THR A 69 3.11 2.66 -8.16
CA THR A 69 3.47 2.65 -9.59
C THR A 69 4.40 1.48 -9.86
N SER A 70 3.97 0.54 -10.69
CA SER A 70 4.81 -0.58 -11.14
C SER A 70 5.77 -0.14 -12.25
N TYR A 71 6.97 -0.69 -12.25
CA TYR A 71 7.99 -0.49 -13.29
C TYR A 71 8.29 -1.76 -14.09
N THR A 72 7.64 -2.87 -13.74
CA THR A 72 7.81 -4.19 -14.35
C THR A 72 6.46 -4.78 -14.72
N ASP A 73 6.45 -5.66 -15.73
CA ASP A 73 5.25 -6.40 -16.17
C ASP A 73 5.23 -7.79 -15.52
N THR A 74 5.35 -7.82 -14.18
CA THR A 74 5.38 -9.06 -13.40
C THR A 74 4.33 -9.01 -12.29
N GLU A 75 4.17 -10.07 -11.52
CA GLU A 75 3.48 -9.98 -10.24
C GLU A 75 4.19 -8.96 -9.33
N HIS A 76 3.40 -8.15 -8.61
CA HIS A 76 3.88 -7.27 -7.56
C HIS A 76 3.27 -7.68 -6.23
N PHE A 77 4.11 -7.75 -5.20
CA PHE A 77 3.68 -8.11 -3.85
C PHE A 77 4.42 -7.27 -2.82
N PHE A 78 3.67 -6.59 -1.98
CA PHE A 78 4.20 -5.79 -0.88
C PHE A 78 3.28 -5.81 0.33
N GLU A 79 3.82 -5.41 1.48
CA GLU A 79 3.09 -5.28 2.73
C GLU A 79 3.17 -3.83 3.22
N ILE A 80 2.02 -3.25 3.50
CA ILE A 80 1.88 -1.97 4.19
C ILE A 80 1.75 -2.28 5.68
N THR A 81 2.57 -1.63 6.50
CA THR A 81 2.51 -1.71 7.96
C THR A 81 2.03 -0.38 8.52
N VAL A 82 1.00 -0.42 9.34
CA VAL A 82 0.55 0.71 10.16
C VAL A 82 0.86 0.39 11.60
N LYS A 83 1.55 1.31 12.28
CA LYS A 83 1.82 1.23 13.71
C LYS A 83 1.27 2.44 14.43
N ASP A 84 0.79 2.24 15.65
CA ASP A 84 0.43 3.36 16.52
C ASP A 84 1.54 3.65 17.56
N ASN A 85 1.37 4.77 18.27
CA ASN A 85 2.27 5.19 19.35
C ASN A 85 2.18 4.33 20.63
N PHE A 86 1.26 3.38 20.70
CA PHE A 86 1.13 2.42 21.81
C PHE A 86 1.82 1.08 21.51
N GLY A 87 2.40 0.91 20.31
CA GLY A 87 3.10 -0.29 19.89
C GLY A 87 2.19 -1.32 19.20
N ASN A 88 0.92 -1.00 18.93
CA ASN A 88 0.07 -1.88 18.13
C ASN A 88 0.48 -1.79 16.66
N ILE A 89 0.48 -2.94 15.99
CA ILE A 89 0.88 -3.06 14.59
C ILE A 89 -0.22 -3.78 13.81
N LYS A 90 -0.57 -3.23 12.65
CA LYS A 90 -1.42 -3.87 11.64
C LYS A 90 -0.70 -3.91 10.31
N LYS A 91 -0.92 -5.00 9.57
CA LYS A 91 -0.28 -5.29 8.29
C LYS A 91 -1.34 -5.56 7.25
N GLN A 92 -1.19 -4.96 6.08
CA GLN A 92 -2.02 -5.20 4.91
C GLN A 92 -1.12 -5.67 3.77
N LYS A 93 -1.40 -6.89 3.29
CA LYS A 93 -0.75 -7.46 2.12
C LYS A 93 -1.46 -6.97 0.86
N VAL A 94 -0.70 -6.54 -0.13
CA VAL A 94 -1.22 -6.05 -1.42
C VAL A 94 -0.54 -6.83 -2.53
N LYS A 95 -1.36 -7.42 -3.41
CA LYS A 95 -0.92 -8.21 -4.55
C LYS A 95 -1.52 -7.63 -5.83
N PHE A 96 -0.67 -7.31 -6.80
CA PHE A 96 -1.10 -6.93 -8.15
C PHE A 96 -0.64 -7.95 -9.17
N MET A 97 -1.55 -8.33 -10.08
CA MET A 97 -1.23 -9.12 -11.28
C MET A 97 -0.95 -8.17 -12.45
N PRO A 98 -0.04 -8.52 -13.38
CA PRO A 98 0.19 -7.71 -14.56
C PRO A 98 -1.00 -7.81 -15.53
N GLU A 99 -1.34 -6.70 -16.18
CA GLU A 99 -2.44 -6.62 -17.15
C GLU A 99 -2.31 -7.66 -18.29
N ASN A 100 -1.07 -7.95 -18.72
CA ASN A 100 -0.79 -8.87 -19.81
C ASN A 100 -1.14 -10.34 -19.51
N GLU A 101 -1.16 -10.75 -18.23
CA GLU A 101 -1.53 -12.13 -17.85
C GLU A 101 -3.04 -12.37 -17.92
N VAL A 102 -3.85 -11.35 -17.64
CA VAL A 102 -5.32 -11.50 -17.64
C VAL A 102 -5.87 -11.63 -19.07
N ALA A 103 -5.19 -11.01 -20.04
CA ALA A 103 -5.59 -11.03 -21.44
C ALA A 103 -5.39 -12.40 -22.14
N GLN A 104 -4.59 -13.31 -21.57
CA GLN A 104 -4.33 -14.64 -22.15
C GLN A 104 -5.23 -15.75 -21.58
N GLY A 105 -6.13 -15.41 -20.65
CA GLY A 105 -7.09 -16.34 -20.03
C GLY A 105 -8.53 -16.21 -20.49
N LYS A 106 -8.80 -15.53 -21.62
CA LYS A 106 -10.13 -15.41 -22.23
C LYS A 106 -10.16 -15.90 -23.68
#